data_AF-A0AAE8SKQ6-F1
#
_entry.id   AF-A0AAE8SKQ6-F1
#
_cell.length_a   1.000
_cell.length_b   1.000
_cell.length_c   1.000
_cell.angle_alpha   90.00
_cell.angle_beta   90.00
_cell.angle_gamma   90.00
#
_symmetry.space_group_name_H-M   'P 1'
#
loop_
_entity.id
_entity.type
_entity.pdbx_description
1 polymer ?
#
loop_
_entity_poly.entity_id
_entity_poly.type
_entity_poly.pdbx_seq_one_letter_code
_entity_poly.pdbx_strand_id
1 'polypeptide(L)'
;MPNVETVRDDQIAFGYRSGLSVLLRDTSISKTPARLVVSCFYHASTWQSNLLLQELARQGLLPLQRLATYCLLSNTRYGFIFTSAELVVVRVSGTTACRPVAPCRVEWRSIPWSASGPGVLTVKFSLWSLVMMSLQAEYRAICTPERILPVHLWWRYRNCERREVFRHHLCMREVFQRPIGAVVEDMNLNL
;
A
#
# COMPACT_ATOMS: atom_id res chain seq x y z
N MET A 1 3.73 -12.42 22.94
CA MET A 1 4.09 -11.63 21.74
C MET A 1 3.93 -12.54 20.53
N PRO A 2 3.48 -12.05 19.36
CA PRO A 2 3.51 -12.87 18.15
C PRO A 2 4.95 -13.32 17.88
N ASN A 3 5.15 -14.57 17.43
CA ASN A 3 6.48 -15.09 17.08
C ASN A 3 7.02 -14.29 15.89
N VAL A 4 7.99 -13.40 16.16
CA VAL A 4 8.69 -12.64 15.12
C VAL A 4 10.01 -13.34 14.82
N GLU A 5 10.08 -14.02 13.68
CA GLU A 5 11.31 -14.60 13.16
C GLU A 5 11.97 -13.63 12.17
N THR A 6 13.26 -13.35 12.37
CA THR A 6 14.05 -12.62 11.37
C THR A 6 14.67 -13.64 10.43
N VAL A 7 14.24 -13.65 9.17
CA VAL A 7 14.74 -14.56 8.14
C VAL A 7 15.36 -13.73 7.03
N ARG A 8 16.47 -14.23 6.45
CA ARG A 8 17.07 -13.61 5.28
C ARG A 8 16.04 -13.63 4.14
N ASP A 9 15.75 -12.47 3.55
CA ASP A 9 14.74 -12.40 2.49
C ASP A 9 15.15 -13.27 1.29
N ASP A 10 14.27 -14.21 0.95
CA ASP A 10 14.41 -15.06 -0.22
C ASP A 10 14.22 -14.23 -1.50
N GLN A 11 14.83 -14.68 -2.60
CA GLN A 11 14.61 -14.01 -3.89
C GLN A 11 13.12 -13.96 -4.23
N ILE A 12 12.67 -12.83 -4.77
CA ILE A 12 11.28 -12.67 -5.21
C ILE A 12 11.07 -13.51 -6.48
N ALA A 13 11.87 -13.25 -7.52
CA ALA A 13 12.04 -14.07 -8.73
C ALA A 13 13.22 -13.53 -9.57
N PHE A 14 13.75 -14.29 -10.52
CA PHE A 14 14.74 -13.84 -11.53
C PHE A 14 15.96 -13.07 -10.97
N GLY A 15 16.44 -13.44 -9.78
CA GLY A 15 17.55 -12.76 -9.12
C GLY A 15 17.18 -11.45 -8.39
N TYR A 16 15.95 -10.98 -8.50
CA TYR A 16 15.47 -9.80 -7.78
C TYR A 16 15.34 -10.08 -6.28
N ARG A 17 15.88 -9.18 -5.46
CA ARG A 17 15.75 -9.19 -4.00
C ARG A 17 15.17 -7.87 -3.54
N SER A 18 14.13 -7.95 -2.71
CA SER A 18 13.69 -6.80 -1.92
C SER A 18 14.75 -6.49 -0.86
N GLY A 19 14.86 -5.22 -0.47
CA GLY A 19 15.78 -4.81 0.59
C GLY A 19 15.31 -5.35 1.95
N LEU A 20 14.02 -5.19 2.22
CA LEU A 20 13.31 -5.70 3.40
C LEU A 20 11.91 -6.14 2.98
N SER A 21 11.50 -7.33 3.38
CA SER A 21 10.16 -7.84 3.17
C SER A 21 9.50 -8.20 4.50
N VAL A 22 8.22 -7.86 4.65
CA VAL A 22 7.39 -8.37 5.75
C VAL A 22 6.65 -9.59 5.25
N LEU A 23 6.74 -10.69 5.99
CA LEU A 23 6.22 -11.99 5.59
C LEU A 23 5.13 -12.44 6.56
N LEU A 24 4.07 -13.05 6.03
CA LEU A 24 3.11 -13.82 6.80
C LEU A 24 3.34 -15.31 6.52
N ARG A 25 3.77 -16.04 7.55
CA ARG A 25 3.85 -17.50 7.51
C ARG A 25 2.55 -18.06 8.03
N ASP A 26 1.78 -18.68 7.14
CA ASP A 26 0.68 -19.55 7.50
C ASP A 26 0.96 -20.94 6.94
N THR A 27 1.56 -21.78 7.79
CA THR A 27 1.95 -23.14 7.44
C THR A 27 0.77 -24.06 7.17
N SER A 28 -0.45 -23.64 7.52
CA SER A 28 -1.67 -24.41 7.24
C SER A 28 -2.16 -24.25 5.80
N ILE A 29 -1.82 -23.15 5.12
CA ILE A 29 -2.32 -22.80 3.78
C ILE A 29 -1.25 -22.95 2.70
N SER A 30 0.00 -22.58 2.98
CA SER A 30 1.09 -22.65 1.98
C SER A 30 2.44 -22.93 2.62
N LYS A 31 3.29 -23.66 1.90
CA LYS A 31 4.71 -23.82 2.26
C LYS A 31 5.51 -22.53 2.03
N THR A 32 5.06 -21.66 1.13
CA THR A 32 5.73 -20.38 0.85
C THR A 32 5.09 -19.25 1.65
N PRO A 33 5.90 -18.45 2.38
CA PRO A 33 5.38 -17.32 3.13
C PRO A 33 4.82 -16.26 2.17
N ALA A 34 3.69 -15.70 2.55
CA ALA A 34 3.03 -14.70 1.74
C ALA A 34 3.66 -13.31 2.03
N ARG A 35 4.17 -12.65 0.99
CA ARG A 35 4.80 -11.33 1.12
C ARG A 35 3.74 -10.26 1.35
N LEU A 36 3.81 -9.60 2.49
CA LEU A 36 2.89 -8.55 2.91
C LEU A 36 3.31 -7.20 2.34
N VAL A 37 4.58 -6.84 2.51
CA VAL A 37 5.17 -5.58 2.06
C VAL A 37 6.56 -5.86 1.52
N VAL A 38 6.94 -5.18 0.44
CA VAL A 38 8.28 -5.26 -0.17
C VAL A 38 8.96 -3.89 -0.18
N SER A 39 10.28 -3.82 -0.36
CA SER A 39 10.97 -2.54 -0.36
C SER A 39 12.22 -2.48 -1.23
N CYS A 40 12.64 -1.25 -1.48
CA CYS A 40 13.95 -0.92 -2.02
C CYS A 40 14.71 -0.02 -1.05
N PHE A 41 16.04 -0.11 -1.04
CA PHE A 41 16.91 0.77 -0.26
C PHE A 41 17.78 1.59 -1.20
N TYR A 42 17.85 2.90 -0.95
CA TYR A 42 18.72 3.83 -1.65
C TYR A 42 19.36 4.80 -0.66
N HIS A 43 20.53 5.31 -1.00
CA HIS A 43 21.10 6.42 -0.23
C HIS A 43 20.52 7.75 -0.73
N ALA A 44 20.30 8.73 0.16
CA ALA A 44 19.75 10.03 -0.24
C ALA A 44 20.65 10.79 -1.24
N SER A 45 21.95 10.50 -1.27
CA SER A 45 22.86 11.05 -2.30
C SER A 45 22.68 10.41 -3.68
N THR A 46 22.04 9.24 -3.74
CA THR A 46 21.79 8.51 -5.00
C THR A 46 20.38 8.73 -5.54
N TRP A 47 19.39 8.85 -4.65
CA TRP A 47 18.00 9.02 -5.05
C TRP A 47 17.17 9.64 -3.93
N GLN A 48 16.27 10.54 -4.31
CA GLN A 48 15.23 11.15 -3.47
C GLN A 48 13.95 11.31 -4.29
N SER A 49 12.82 11.41 -3.61
CA SER A 49 11.49 11.50 -4.21
C SER A 49 11.28 12.78 -5.00
N ASN A 50 12.02 13.85 -4.70
CA ASN A 50 11.97 15.10 -5.48
C ASN A 50 12.35 14.90 -6.96
N LEU A 51 13.17 13.89 -7.27
CA LEU A 51 13.51 13.51 -8.64
C LEU A 51 12.30 13.00 -9.43
N LEU A 52 11.25 12.52 -8.75
CA LEU A 52 10.00 12.10 -9.38
C LEU A 52 9.15 13.29 -9.86
N LEU A 53 9.35 14.47 -9.26
CA LEU A 53 8.63 15.69 -9.62
C LEU A 53 9.31 16.46 -10.75
N GLN A 54 10.56 16.11 -11.06
CA GLN A 54 11.32 16.72 -12.14
C GLN A 54 11.05 15.95 -13.43
N GLU A 55 10.29 16.55 -14.36
CA GLU A 55 9.82 15.95 -15.63
C GLU A 55 10.92 15.35 -16.54
N LEU A 56 12.21 15.59 -16.25
CA LEU A 56 13.33 15.25 -17.12
C LEU A 56 14.09 13.97 -16.74
N ALA A 57 13.86 13.36 -15.56
CA ALA A 57 14.68 12.24 -15.11
C ALA A 57 13.96 10.88 -15.25
N ARG A 58 14.03 10.25 -16.44
CA ARG A 58 13.71 8.81 -16.58
C ARG A 58 14.40 7.93 -15.53
N GLN A 59 15.57 8.37 -15.06
CA GLN A 59 16.34 7.74 -13.99
C GLN A 59 15.64 7.83 -12.61
N GLY A 60 14.90 8.92 -12.34
CA GLY A 60 14.14 9.11 -11.10
C GLY A 60 13.03 8.07 -10.93
N LEU A 61 12.50 7.53 -12.04
CA LEU A 61 11.44 6.51 -12.03
C LEU A 61 11.95 5.09 -11.75
N LEU A 62 13.25 4.81 -11.92
CA LEU A 62 13.79 3.45 -11.81
C LEU A 62 13.49 2.79 -10.45
N PRO A 63 13.58 3.50 -9.30
CA PRO A 63 13.21 2.92 -8.02
C PRO A 63 11.73 2.56 -7.91
N LEU A 64 10.83 3.39 -8.45
CA LEU A 64 9.40 3.09 -8.50
C LEU A 64 9.11 1.90 -9.42
N GLN A 65 9.72 1.84 -10.59
CA GLN A 65 9.57 0.73 -11.53
C GLN A 65 10.03 -0.59 -10.89
N ARG A 66 11.21 -0.58 -10.27
CA ARG A 66 11.75 -1.75 -9.57
C ARG A 66 10.83 -2.20 -8.43
N LEU A 67 10.35 -1.27 -7.62
CA LEU A 67 9.44 -1.60 -6.53
C LEU A 67 8.09 -2.13 -7.06
N ALA A 68 7.57 -1.56 -8.14
CA ALA A 68 6.37 -2.06 -8.80
C ALA A 68 6.55 -3.49 -9.31
N THR A 69 7.71 -3.82 -9.90
CA THR A 69 8.06 -5.21 -10.24
C THR A 69 8.02 -6.12 -9.02
N TYR A 70 8.56 -5.69 -7.87
CA TYR A 70 8.53 -6.49 -6.63
C TYR A 70 7.10 -6.72 -6.14
N CYS A 71 6.27 -5.69 -6.16
CA CYS A 71 4.86 -5.75 -5.81
C CYS A 71 4.09 -6.74 -6.70
N LEU A 72 4.27 -6.64 -8.03
CA LEU A 72 3.61 -7.53 -9.01
C LEU A 72 4.04 -8.99 -8.83
N LEU A 73 5.34 -9.25 -8.73
CA LEU A 73 5.87 -10.62 -8.55
C LEU A 73 5.50 -11.24 -7.20
N SER A 74 5.32 -10.40 -6.17
CA SER A 74 4.96 -10.84 -4.81
C SER A 74 3.45 -10.86 -4.57
N ASN A 75 2.65 -10.46 -5.56
CA ASN A 75 1.21 -10.22 -5.43
C ASN A 75 0.83 -9.40 -4.19
N THR A 76 1.57 -8.32 -3.94
CA THR A 76 1.23 -7.33 -2.91
C THR A 76 1.13 -5.95 -3.53
N ARG A 77 0.13 -5.17 -3.12
CA ARG A 77 -0.04 -3.77 -3.52
C ARG A 77 0.92 -2.82 -2.81
N TYR A 78 1.53 -3.25 -1.71
CA TYR A 78 2.18 -2.34 -0.78
C TYR A 78 3.69 -2.50 -0.80
N GLY A 79 4.37 -1.37 -0.92
CA GLY A 79 5.81 -1.32 -0.75
C GLY A 79 6.30 0.04 -0.28
N PHE A 80 7.59 0.15 -0.03
CA PHE A 80 8.22 1.43 0.27
C PHE A 80 9.65 1.51 -0.25
N ILE A 81 10.11 2.73 -0.48
CA ILE A 81 11.51 3.03 -0.74
C ILE A 81 12.07 3.69 0.51
N PHE A 82 13.12 3.10 1.06
CA PHE A 82 13.82 3.62 2.23
C PHE A 82 15.04 4.42 1.78
N THR A 83 15.19 5.63 2.32
CA THR A 83 16.41 6.43 2.18
C THR A 83 16.83 7.03 3.53
N SER A 84 18.04 7.58 3.59
CA SER A 84 18.50 8.32 4.77
C SER A 84 17.77 9.66 4.99
N ALA A 85 17.02 10.17 4.01
CA ALA A 85 16.30 11.44 4.12
C ALA A 85 14.79 11.27 4.35
N GLU A 86 14.21 10.20 3.80
CA GLU A 86 12.76 9.98 3.75
C GLU A 86 12.39 8.51 3.59
N LEU A 87 11.15 8.19 3.97
CA LEU A 87 10.44 6.98 3.54
C LEU A 87 9.44 7.35 2.45
N VAL A 88 9.51 6.69 1.30
CA VAL A 88 8.51 6.84 0.24
C VAL A 88 7.61 5.63 0.26
N VAL A 89 6.38 5.76 0.75
CA VAL A 89 5.39 4.69 0.70
C VAL A 89 4.77 4.61 -0.68
N VAL A 90 4.50 3.40 -1.15
CA VAL A 90 4.03 3.13 -2.49
C VAL A 90 2.86 2.14 -2.45
N ARG A 91 1.83 2.45 -3.23
CA ARG A 91 0.71 1.58 -3.54
C ARG A 91 0.67 1.31 -5.05
N VAL A 92 0.62 0.04 -5.42
CA VAL A 92 0.63 -0.42 -6.81
C VAL A 92 -0.74 -1.01 -7.14
N SER A 93 -1.24 -0.68 -8.33
CA SER A 93 -2.45 -1.27 -8.90
C SER A 93 -2.24 -1.61 -10.36
N GLY A 94 -3.00 -2.56 -10.87
CA GLY A 94 -2.84 -3.05 -12.23
C GLY A 94 -3.45 -4.43 -12.41
N THR A 95 -3.10 -5.07 -13.51
CA THR A 95 -3.51 -6.44 -13.81
C THR A 95 -2.32 -7.37 -13.65
N THR A 96 -2.49 -8.46 -12.91
CA THR A 96 -1.47 -9.51 -12.78
C THR A 96 -1.42 -10.42 -14.02
N ALA A 97 -1.88 -9.95 -15.18
CA ALA A 97 -2.08 -10.75 -16.38
C ALA A 97 -0.74 -11.24 -16.93
N CYS A 98 -0.24 -12.38 -16.42
CA CYS A 98 0.79 -13.30 -16.92
C CYS A 98 1.97 -12.73 -17.73
N ARG A 99 2.32 -11.46 -17.57
CA ARG A 99 3.39 -10.79 -18.30
C ARG A 99 4.19 -9.91 -17.35
N PRO A 100 5.54 -9.98 -17.39
CA PRO A 100 6.43 -9.19 -16.54
C PRO A 100 6.41 -7.67 -16.83
N VAL A 101 5.56 -7.21 -17.76
CA VAL A 101 5.45 -5.82 -18.23
C VAL A 101 3.96 -5.42 -18.31
N ALA A 102 3.15 -5.83 -17.34
CA ALA A 102 1.77 -5.35 -17.27
C ALA A 102 1.77 -3.85 -16.90
N PRO A 103 0.95 -3.01 -17.57
CA PRO A 103 0.80 -1.62 -17.17
C PRO A 103 0.26 -1.58 -15.73
N CYS A 104 0.95 -0.84 -14.88
CA CYS A 104 0.55 -0.63 -13.49
C CYS A 104 0.51 0.86 -13.18
N ARG A 105 -0.39 1.24 -12.29
CA ARG A 105 -0.46 2.57 -11.70
C ARG A 105 0.27 2.52 -10.36
N VAL A 106 1.14 3.50 -10.17
CA VAL A 106 1.96 3.63 -8.95
C VAL A 106 1.57 4.93 -8.26
N GLU A 107 0.98 4.80 -7.08
CA GLU A 107 0.71 5.92 -6.19
C GLU A 107 1.77 5.95 -5.10
N TRP A 108 2.29 7.12 -4.77
CA TRP A 108 3.36 7.23 -3.78
C TRP A 108 3.20 8.48 -2.91
N ARG A 109 3.82 8.43 -1.73
CA ARG A 109 3.92 9.57 -0.82
C ARG A 109 5.26 9.56 -0.10
N SER A 110 5.96 10.68 -0.15
CA SER A 110 7.16 10.93 0.66
C SER A 110 6.78 11.31 2.09
N ILE A 111 7.50 10.74 3.06
CA ILE A 111 7.47 11.12 4.48
C ILE A 111 8.91 11.36 4.95
N PRO A 112 9.30 12.60 5.30
CA PRO A 112 10.62 12.87 5.84
C PRO A 112 10.78 12.28 7.24
N TRP A 113 12.00 11.92 7.62
CA TRP A 113 12.28 11.39 8.97
C TRP A 113 11.95 12.36 10.10
N SER A 114 11.98 13.66 9.82
CA SER A 114 11.61 14.73 10.76
C SER A 114 10.09 14.88 10.97
N ALA A 115 9.25 14.21 10.17
CA ALA A 115 7.80 14.30 10.28
C ALA A 115 7.32 13.86 11.66
N SER A 116 6.71 14.79 12.40
CA SER A 116 6.21 14.59 13.76
C SER A 116 5.08 15.59 14.08
N GLY A 117 4.29 15.26 15.10
CA GLY A 117 3.21 16.12 15.61
C GLY A 117 1.79 15.65 15.26
N PRO A 118 0.76 16.30 15.83
CA PRO A 118 -0.64 15.94 15.62
C PRO A 118 -1.06 16.07 14.15
N GLY A 119 -1.76 15.07 13.62
CA GLY A 119 -2.25 15.08 12.23
C GLY A 119 -1.17 14.86 11.16
N VAL A 120 0.10 14.66 11.55
CA VAL A 120 1.21 14.41 10.63
C VAL A 120 1.46 12.91 10.50
N LEU A 121 1.48 12.42 9.26
CA LEU A 121 1.86 11.05 8.96
C LEU A 121 3.36 10.86 9.21
N THR A 122 3.72 10.00 10.17
CA THR A 122 5.12 9.71 10.51
C THR A 122 5.61 8.44 9.79
N VAL A 123 6.93 8.27 9.70
CA VAL A 123 7.54 7.08 9.08
C VAL A 123 7.10 5.79 9.78
N LYS A 124 7.12 5.77 11.11
CA LYS A 124 6.72 4.61 11.92
C LYS A 124 5.26 4.24 11.71
N PHE A 125 4.37 5.23 11.74
CA PHE A 125 2.94 5.01 11.51
C PHE A 125 2.68 4.54 10.08
N SER A 126 3.40 5.08 9.09
CA SER A 126 3.29 4.67 7.69
C SER A 126 3.63 3.18 7.49
N LEU A 127 4.75 2.72 8.05
CA LEU A 127 5.14 1.30 7.98
C LEU A 127 4.10 0.40 8.66
N TRP A 128 3.64 0.80 9.84
CA TRP A 128 2.59 0.06 10.55
C TRP A 128 1.31 -0.02 9.72
N SER A 129 0.85 1.09 9.12
CA SER A 129 -0.36 1.12 8.30
C SER A 129 -0.23 0.23 7.05
N LEU A 130 0.92 0.25 6.35
CA LEU A 130 1.14 -0.62 5.20
C LEU A 130 1.01 -2.10 5.59
N VAL A 131 1.64 -2.49 6.70
CA VAL A 131 1.56 -3.86 7.20
C VAL A 131 0.12 -4.21 7.57
N MET A 132 -0.57 -3.36 8.34
CA MET A 132 -1.96 -3.65 8.75
C MET A 132 -2.90 -3.81 7.56
N MET A 133 -2.79 -2.94 6.55
CA MET A 133 -3.59 -3.06 5.32
C MET A 133 -3.27 -4.32 4.54
N SER A 134 -2.02 -4.78 4.55
CA SER A 134 -1.58 -5.97 3.83
C SER A 134 -1.98 -7.30 4.50
N LEU A 135 -2.41 -7.30 5.77
CA LEU A 135 -2.80 -8.52 6.47
C LEU A 135 -4.05 -9.17 5.86
N GLN A 136 -4.96 -8.36 5.34
CA GLN A 136 -6.16 -8.88 4.67
C GLN A 136 -5.83 -9.20 3.21
N ALA A 137 -6.03 -10.46 2.81
CA ALA A 137 -5.66 -10.95 1.48
C ALA A 137 -6.28 -10.14 0.33
N GLU A 138 -7.54 -9.73 0.47
CA GLU A 138 -8.27 -8.89 -0.50
C GLU A 138 -7.64 -7.49 -0.61
N TYR A 139 -7.25 -6.89 0.51
CA TYR A 139 -6.58 -5.59 0.54
C TYR A 139 -5.12 -5.66 0.10
N ARG A 140 -4.48 -6.83 0.21
CA ARG A 140 -3.12 -7.04 -0.22
C ARG A 140 -2.97 -7.29 -1.72
N ALA A 141 -3.82 -8.14 -2.30
CA ALA A 141 -3.64 -8.61 -3.67
C ALA A 141 -3.66 -7.45 -4.68
N ILE A 142 -2.82 -7.54 -5.72
CA ILE A 142 -2.85 -6.58 -6.82
C ILE A 142 -4.25 -6.62 -7.46
N CYS A 143 -4.86 -5.45 -7.62
CA CYS A 143 -6.14 -5.30 -8.29
C CYS A 143 -6.12 -4.10 -9.22
N THR A 144 -7.13 -4.02 -10.08
CA THR A 144 -7.27 -2.91 -11.00
C THR A 144 -7.55 -1.61 -10.23
N PRO A 145 -7.16 -0.43 -10.76
CA PRO A 145 -7.34 0.85 -10.09
C PRO A 145 -8.79 1.12 -9.63
N GLU A 146 -9.79 0.64 -10.37
CA GLU A 146 -11.22 0.85 -10.11
C GLU A 146 -11.70 0.10 -8.87
N ARG A 147 -11.00 -0.97 -8.47
CA ARG A 147 -11.29 -1.73 -7.24
C ARG A 147 -10.63 -1.14 -6.01
N ILE A 148 -9.86 -0.06 -6.15
CA ILE A 148 -9.18 0.58 -5.03
C ILE A 148 -10.06 1.67 -4.44
N LEU A 149 -10.58 1.38 -3.26
CA LEU A 149 -11.36 2.35 -2.50
C LEU A 149 -10.42 3.21 -1.63
N PRO A 150 -10.64 4.54 -1.55
CA PRO A 150 -9.93 5.40 -0.61
C PRO A 150 -10.17 4.94 0.82
N VAL A 151 -9.14 4.93 1.68
CA VAL A 151 -9.29 4.53 3.10
C VAL A 151 -10.37 5.36 3.81
N HIS A 152 -10.54 6.62 3.43
CA HIS A 152 -11.54 7.54 3.99
C HIS A 152 -12.87 7.56 3.21
N LEU A 153 -13.20 6.48 2.49
CA LEU A 153 -14.49 6.29 1.84
C LEU A 153 -15.56 5.85 2.85
N TRP A 154 -16.71 6.51 2.76
CA TRP A 154 -17.93 6.22 3.52
C TRP A 154 -19.12 6.05 2.58
N TRP A 155 -19.85 4.95 2.75
CA TRP A 155 -21.10 4.71 2.07
C TRP A 155 -22.22 5.52 2.70
N ARG A 156 -23.01 6.21 1.89
CA ARG A 156 -24.22 6.91 2.31
C ARG A 156 -25.45 6.10 1.95
N TYR A 157 -26.34 5.90 2.91
CA TYR A 157 -27.65 5.28 2.68
C TYR A 157 -28.69 5.80 3.69
N ARG A 158 -29.96 5.49 3.43
CA ARG A 158 -31.04 5.72 4.39
C ARG A 158 -31.36 4.43 5.13
N ASN A 159 -31.40 4.48 6.45
CA ASN A 159 -31.80 3.34 7.27
C ASN A 159 -33.35 3.17 7.27
N CYS A 160 -33.84 2.16 7.99
CA CYS A 160 -35.27 1.89 8.14
C CYS A 160 -36.07 3.07 8.74
N GLU A 161 -35.42 3.91 9.55
CA GLU A 161 -36.01 5.12 10.14
C GLU A 161 -35.96 6.34 9.21
N ARG A 162 -35.54 6.15 7.95
CA ARG A 162 -35.33 7.22 6.95
C ARG A 162 -34.27 8.25 7.37
N ARG A 163 -33.41 7.91 8.33
CA ARG A 163 -32.26 8.74 8.71
C ARG A 163 -31.10 8.48 7.75
N GLU A 164 -30.38 9.54 7.42
CA GLU A 164 -29.14 9.43 6.68
C GLU A 164 -28.04 8.82 7.57
N VAL A 165 -27.39 7.78 7.06
CA VAL A 165 -26.32 7.07 7.75
C VAL A 165 -25.11 7.00 6.84
N PHE A 166 -23.93 7.21 7.43
CA PHE A 166 -22.64 7.05 6.77
C PHE A 166 -21.93 5.85 7.38
N ARG A 167 -21.58 4.86 6.55
CA ARG A 167 -20.86 3.65 6.96
C ARG A 167 -19.47 3.60 6.35
N HIS A 168 -18.44 3.50 7.18
CA HIS A 168 -17.06 3.37 6.71
C HIS A 168 -16.83 2.01 6.04
N HIS A 169 -16.29 2.01 4.81
CA HIS A 169 -16.19 0.78 4.01
C HIS A 169 -15.27 -0.31 4.61
N LEU A 170 -14.24 0.05 5.40
CA LEU A 170 -13.30 -0.93 5.99
C LEU A 170 -13.74 -1.48 7.35
N CYS A 171 -14.24 -0.61 8.24
CA CYS A 171 -14.50 -0.97 9.64
C CYS A 171 -15.99 -1.10 9.93
N MET A 172 -16.83 -0.84 8.92
CA MET A 172 -18.29 -0.89 9.01
C MET A 172 -18.89 0.03 10.07
N ARG A 173 -18.09 0.97 10.61
CA ARG A 173 -18.54 1.95 11.59
C ARG A 173 -19.60 2.84 10.95
N GLU A 174 -20.72 3.00 11.65
CA GLU A 174 -21.80 3.89 11.27
C GLU A 174 -21.77 5.18 12.08
N VAL A 175 -22.09 6.28 11.42
CA VAL A 175 -22.27 7.60 12.03
C VAL A 175 -23.45 8.30 11.36
N PHE A 176 -24.10 9.19 12.09
CA PHE A 176 -25.26 9.95 11.62
C PHE A 176 -24.89 11.36 11.13
N GLN A 177 -23.61 11.71 11.15
CA GLN A 177 -23.09 12.96 10.63
C GLN A 177 -21.94 12.66 9.69
N ARG A 178 -21.85 13.41 8.59
CA ARG A 178 -20.78 13.26 7.60
C ARG A 178 -19.42 13.51 8.26
N PRO A 179 -18.48 12.54 8.24
CA PRO A 179 -17.15 12.76 8.78
C PRO A 179 -16.36 13.80 7.99
N ILE A 180 -15.56 14.58 8.70
CA ILE A 180 -14.69 15.60 8.08
C ILE A 180 -13.68 14.90 7.17
N GLY A 181 -13.55 15.40 5.94
CA GLY A 181 -12.64 14.85 4.93
C GLY A 181 -13.11 13.52 4.31
N ALA A 182 -14.33 13.06 4.56
CA ALA A 182 -14.86 11.85 3.96
C ALA A 182 -15.13 12.01 2.46
N VAL A 183 -14.66 11.02 1.69
CA VAL A 183 -15.21 10.71 0.36
C VAL A 183 -16.50 9.96 0.61
N VAL A 184 -17.59 10.44 0.02
CA VAL A 184 -18.92 9.88 0.24
C VAL A 184 -19.47 9.38 -1.08
N GLU A 185 -19.89 8.13 -1.12
CA GLU A 185 -20.55 7.51 -2.26
C GLU A 185 -21.91 6.95 -1.83
N ASP A 186 -22.90 7.04 -2.70
CA ASP A 186 -24.21 6.44 -2.44
C ASP A 186 -24.11 4.92 -2.52
N MET A 187 -24.65 4.24 -1.51
CA MET A 187 -24.73 2.79 -1.50
C MET A 187 -25.76 2.36 -2.55
N ASN A 188 -25.28 1.99 -3.74
CA ASN A 188 -26.11 1.39 -4.76
C ASN A 188 -26.53 0.00 -4.28
N LEU A 189 -27.80 -0.18 -3.91
CA LEU A 189 -28.41 -1.44 -3.50
C LEU A 189 -28.59 -2.45 -4.67
N ASN A 190 -27.77 -2.36 -5.72
CA ASN A 190 -27.85 -3.21 -6.91
C ASN A 190 -26.71 -4.24 -6.95
N LEU A 191 -26.51 -4.98 -5.87
CA LEU A 191 -25.73 -6.23 -5.82
C LEU A 191 -26.51 -7.29 -5.05
#